data_AF-A0A9D7FAE0-F1
#
_entry.id   AF-A0A9D7FAE0-F1
#
_cell.length_a   1.000
_cell.length_b   1.000
_cell.length_c   1.000
_cell.angle_alpha   90.00
_cell.angle_beta   90.00
_cell.angle_gamma   90.00
#
_symmetry.space_group_name_H-M   'P 1'
#
loop_
_entity.id
_entity.type
_entity.pdbx_description
1 polymer ?
#
loop_
_entity_poly.entity_id
_entity_poly.type
_entity_poly.pdbx_seq_one_letter_code
_entity_poly.pdbx_strand_id
1 'polypeptide(L)'
;MANPIKTSDIYQDDGSLKKLIADLEAVRGQLEALKKEELERAGTVEKATRKLNETRADEQDQIVANAKAAEEIQKRYSKYTEALDDNAVKIAALKNAQTQLNQINKTSAKILMSKEGAYERLSAQYGLNKIRLNQMSAEERSATEEGKKLEKESFDLYQEMKRLQEVTGKHVLSVGDYAKATRGLLEELREQP
;
A
#
# COMPACT_ATOMS: atom_id res chain seq x y z
N MET A 1 21.67 -22.05 15.61
CA MET A 1 20.86 -22.43 14.44
C MET A 1 19.72 -21.42 14.34
N ALA A 2 19.77 -20.53 13.34
CA ALA A 2 18.75 -19.49 13.16
C ALA A 2 17.51 -20.14 12.55
N ASN A 3 16.37 -20.05 13.23
CA ASN A 3 15.12 -20.61 12.74
C ASN A 3 14.56 -19.65 11.67
N PRO A 4 14.51 -20.06 10.38
CA PRO A 4 14.04 -19.16 9.32
C PRO A 4 12.57 -18.82 9.56
N ILE A 5 12.23 -17.53 9.55
CA ILE A 5 10.85 -17.03 9.62
C ILE A 5 10.08 -17.64 8.44
N LYS A 6 9.02 -18.38 8.74
CA LYS A 6 8.17 -18.99 7.72
C LYS A 6 7.16 -17.97 7.23
N THR A 7 6.71 -18.13 6.00
CA THR A 7 5.66 -17.28 5.40
C THR A 7 4.37 -17.30 6.22
N SER A 8 4.06 -18.44 6.83
CA SER A 8 2.95 -18.60 7.78
C SER A 8 3.07 -17.75 9.03
N ASP A 9 4.28 -17.35 9.42
CA ASP A 9 4.58 -16.50 10.58
C ASP A 9 4.43 -15.00 10.24
N ILE A 10 4.01 -14.70 9.00
CA ILE A 10 3.90 -13.35 8.43
C ILE A 10 2.49 -13.11 7.91
N TYR A 11 1.86 -14.08 7.21
CA TYR A 11 0.53 -13.92 6.64
C TYR A 11 -0.12 -15.27 6.23
N GLN A 12 -1.45 -15.38 6.34
CA GLN A 12 -2.23 -16.47 5.74
C GLN A 12 -3.15 -15.92 4.64
N ASP A 13 -2.92 -16.32 3.39
CA ASP A 13 -3.71 -15.89 2.23
C ASP A 13 -4.90 -16.85 2.00
N ASP A 14 -6.05 -16.53 2.57
CA ASP A 14 -7.30 -17.28 2.38
C ASP A 14 -8.13 -16.78 1.16
N GLY A 15 -7.60 -15.83 0.38
CA GLY A 15 -8.28 -15.22 -0.75
C GLY A 15 -9.41 -14.25 -0.39
N SER A 16 -9.69 -14.03 0.90
CA SER A 16 -10.72 -13.11 1.38
C SER A 16 -10.47 -11.68 0.91
N LEU A 17 -9.21 -11.23 0.89
CA LEU A 17 -8.82 -9.89 0.45
C LEU A 17 -9.16 -9.64 -1.02
N LYS A 18 -8.92 -10.63 -1.89
CA LYS A 18 -9.24 -10.53 -3.32
C LYS A 18 -10.75 -10.43 -3.53
N LYS A 19 -11.52 -11.22 -2.79
CA LYS A 19 -12.99 -11.16 -2.81
C LYS A 19 -13.49 -9.81 -2.32
N LEU A 20 -12.93 -9.30 -1.22
CA LEU A 20 -13.27 -7.99 -0.66
C LEU A 20 -12.99 -6.84 -1.64
N ILE A 21 -11.85 -6.85 -2.34
CA ILE A 21 -11.55 -5.85 -3.37
C ILE A 21 -12.59 -5.92 -4.50
N ALA A 22 -12.95 -7.11 -4.96
CA ALA A 22 -13.95 -7.29 -6.01
C ALA A 22 -15.34 -6.80 -5.57
N ASP A 23 -15.76 -7.13 -4.35
CA ASP A 23 -17.04 -6.69 -3.78
C ASP A 23 -17.08 -5.15 -3.63
N LEU A 24 -15.98 -4.52 -3.19
CA LEU A 24 -15.88 -3.06 -3.08
C LEU A 24 -15.86 -2.36 -4.45
N GLU A 25 -15.20 -2.94 -5.45
CA GLU A 25 -15.24 -2.41 -6.82
C GLU A 25 -16.65 -2.50 -7.41
N ALA A 26 -17.38 -3.59 -7.14
CA ALA A 26 -18.78 -3.74 -7.54
C ALA A 26 -19.68 -2.70 -6.86
N VAL A 27 -19.52 -2.49 -5.55
CA VAL A 27 -20.24 -1.44 -4.80
C VAL A 27 -19.91 -0.05 -5.34
N ARG A 28 -18.65 0.25 -5.64
CA ARG A 28 -18.28 1.52 -6.29
C ARG A 28 -18.98 1.70 -7.64
N GLY A 29 -19.09 0.63 -8.43
CA GLY A 29 -19.79 0.66 -9.72
C GLY A 29 -21.30 0.88 -9.58
N GLN A 30 -21.95 0.20 -8.64
CA GLN A 30 -23.37 0.39 -8.33
C GLN A 30 -23.65 1.79 -7.81
N LEU A 31 -22.74 2.26 -6.95
CA LEU A 31 -22.76 3.63 -6.52
C LEU A 31 -22.74 4.50 -7.81
N GLU A 32 -21.73 4.43 -8.67
CA GLU A 32 -21.58 5.39 -9.80
C GLU A 32 -22.83 5.43 -10.71
N ALA A 33 -23.50 4.28 -10.84
CA ALA A 33 -24.80 4.20 -11.52
C ALA A 33 -25.90 5.00 -10.79
N LEU A 34 -25.99 4.90 -9.46
CA LEU A 34 -26.89 5.72 -8.63
C LEU A 34 -26.58 7.21 -8.76
N LYS A 35 -25.29 7.60 -8.81
CA LYS A 35 -24.88 9.00 -9.06
C LYS A 35 -25.50 9.54 -10.35
N LYS A 36 -25.38 8.76 -11.41
CA LYS A 36 -25.85 9.10 -12.74
C LYS A 36 -27.37 9.20 -12.77
N GLU A 37 -28.06 8.27 -12.10
CA GLU A 37 -29.51 8.31 -11.97
C GLU A 37 -30.00 9.56 -11.23
N GLU A 38 -29.35 9.93 -10.12
CA GLU A 38 -29.69 11.15 -9.38
C GLU A 38 -29.42 12.42 -10.19
N LEU A 39 -28.38 12.45 -11.04
CA LEU A 39 -28.15 13.58 -11.96
C LEU A 39 -29.26 13.72 -13.01
N GLU A 40 -29.74 12.60 -13.56
CA GLU A 40 -30.88 12.60 -14.50
C GLU A 40 -32.19 13.03 -13.81
N ARG A 41 -32.42 12.58 -12.57
CA ARG A 41 -33.55 13.02 -11.74
C ARG A 41 -33.47 14.51 -11.41
N ALA A 42 -32.29 15.02 -11.06
CA ALA A 42 -32.07 16.45 -10.86
C ALA A 42 -32.40 17.25 -12.12
N GLY A 43 -31.93 16.80 -13.29
CA GLY A 43 -32.19 17.47 -14.56
C GLY A 43 -33.67 17.44 -14.98
N THR A 44 -34.41 16.40 -14.64
CA THR A 44 -35.87 16.34 -14.87
C THR A 44 -36.63 17.27 -13.92
N VAL A 45 -36.24 17.34 -12.66
CA VAL A 45 -36.80 18.30 -11.69
C VAL A 45 -36.49 19.76 -12.11
N GLU A 46 -35.28 20.05 -12.60
CA GLU A 46 -34.93 21.38 -13.13
C GLU A 46 -35.83 21.78 -14.30
N LYS A 47 -36.03 20.87 -15.27
CA LYS A 47 -36.93 21.08 -16.42
C LYS A 47 -38.38 21.28 -15.99
N ALA A 48 -38.87 20.48 -15.04
CA ALA A 48 -40.21 20.62 -14.48
C ALA A 48 -40.38 21.96 -13.75
N THR A 49 -39.36 22.38 -12.98
CA THR A 49 -39.34 23.66 -12.27
C THR A 49 -39.36 24.85 -13.23
N ARG A 50 -38.59 24.80 -14.33
CA ARG A 50 -38.65 25.84 -15.38
C ARG A 50 -40.04 25.95 -16.02
N LYS A 51 -40.69 24.81 -16.29
CA LYS A 51 -42.04 24.78 -16.88
C LYS A 51 -43.12 25.29 -15.92
N LEU A 52 -42.96 25.07 -14.60
CA LEU A 52 -43.86 25.58 -13.56
C LEU A 52 -43.74 27.10 -13.35
N ASN A 53 -42.61 27.73 -13.68
CA ASN A 53 -42.46 29.20 -13.60
C ASN A 53 -43.30 29.97 -14.65
N GLU A 54 -43.99 29.29 -15.57
CA GLU A 54 -44.77 29.91 -16.66
C GLU A 54 -46.27 30.10 -16.35
N THR A 55 -46.81 29.56 -15.25
CA THR A 55 -48.23 29.70 -14.84
C THR A 55 -48.36 30.37 -13.45
N ARG A 56 -49.54 30.50 -12.81
CA ARG A 56 -49.75 31.36 -11.61
C ARG A 56 -50.54 30.71 -10.46
N ALA A 57 -50.17 31.12 -9.24
CA ALA A 57 -50.87 31.11 -7.94
C ALA A 57 -51.01 29.77 -7.17
N ASP A 58 -51.51 28.68 -7.76
CA ASP A 58 -51.55 27.36 -7.08
C ASP A 58 -50.15 26.70 -6.96
N GLU A 59 -49.13 27.36 -7.54
CA GLU A 59 -47.80 26.84 -7.79
C GLU A 59 -46.76 27.22 -6.73
N GLN A 60 -47.05 28.13 -5.81
CA GLN A 60 -46.08 28.47 -4.75
C GLN A 60 -45.76 27.25 -3.87
N ASP A 61 -46.78 26.47 -3.49
CA ASP A 61 -46.59 25.24 -2.74
C ASP A 61 -45.84 24.17 -3.55
N GLN A 62 -46.10 24.10 -4.86
CA GLN A 62 -45.40 23.20 -5.79
C GLN A 62 -43.93 23.61 -6.00
N ILE A 63 -43.64 24.91 -6.06
CA ILE A 63 -42.29 25.48 -6.16
C ILE A 63 -41.51 25.20 -4.88
N VAL A 64 -42.13 25.38 -3.71
CA VAL A 64 -41.50 25.04 -2.41
C VAL A 64 -41.26 23.54 -2.29
N ALA A 65 -42.19 22.70 -2.75
CA ALA A 65 -42.02 21.25 -2.77
C ALA A 65 -40.87 20.81 -3.71
N ASN A 66 -40.77 21.40 -4.91
CA ASN A 66 -39.70 21.12 -5.85
C ASN A 66 -38.34 21.65 -5.38
N ALA A 67 -38.30 22.83 -4.75
CA ALA A 67 -37.08 23.36 -4.15
C ALA A 67 -36.57 22.44 -3.03
N LYS A 68 -37.46 21.95 -2.17
CA LYS A 68 -37.11 20.93 -1.15
C LYS A 68 -36.62 19.63 -1.77
N ALA A 69 -37.26 19.16 -2.84
CA ALA A 69 -36.81 17.96 -3.55
C ALA A 69 -35.42 18.15 -4.17
N ALA A 70 -35.15 19.32 -4.77
CA ALA A 70 -33.84 19.65 -5.32
C ALA A 70 -32.74 19.74 -4.23
N GLU A 71 -33.05 20.36 -3.09
CA GLU A 71 -32.13 20.38 -1.94
C GLU A 71 -31.84 18.97 -1.40
N GLU A 72 -32.85 18.10 -1.36
CA GLU A 72 -32.66 16.73 -0.89
C GLU A 72 -31.84 15.89 -1.88
N ILE A 73 -32.04 16.08 -3.18
CA ILE A 73 -31.20 15.47 -4.23
C ILE A 73 -29.76 15.95 -4.11
N GLN A 74 -29.53 17.25 -3.89
CA GLN A 74 -28.18 17.80 -3.70
C GLN A 74 -27.50 17.23 -2.46
N LYS A 75 -28.22 17.10 -1.34
CA LYS A 75 -27.71 16.43 -0.13
C LYS A 75 -27.36 14.97 -0.37
N ARG A 76 -28.20 14.23 -1.11
CA ARG A 76 -27.93 12.84 -1.49
C ARG A 76 -26.69 12.74 -2.37
N TYR A 77 -26.56 13.61 -3.37
CA TYR A 77 -25.40 13.67 -4.26
C TYR A 77 -24.09 13.95 -3.51
N SER A 78 -24.10 14.87 -2.54
CA SER A 78 -22.91 15.15 -1.70
C SER A 78 -22.49 13.92 -0.92
N LYS A 79 -23.40 13.33 -0.13
CA LYS A 79 -23.13 12.12 0.66
C LYS A 79 -22.63 10.96 -0.19
N TYR A 80 -23.21 10.84 -1.38
CA TYR A 80 -22.90 9.80 -2.31
C TYR A 80 -21.50 10.00 -2.93
N THR A 81 -21.10 11.23 -3.22
CA THR A 81 -19.74 11.57 -3.69
C THR A 81 -18.70 11.34 -2.59
N GLU A 82 -18.99 11.74 -1.37
CA GLU A 82 -18.14 11.46 -0.19
C GLU A 82 -17.93 9.95 0.00
N ALA A 83 -19.01 9.16 -0.11
CA ALA A 83 -18.92 7.70 -0.02
C ALA A 83 -18.11 7.05 -1.15
N LEU A 84 -18.11 7.63 -2.35
CA LEU A 84 -17.25 7.18 -3.45
C LEU A 84 -15.78 7.45 -3.18
N ASP A 85 -15.45 8.65 -2.72
CA ASP A 85 -14.08 9.06 -2.44
C ASP A 85 -13.49 8.20 -1.31
N ASP A 86 -14.24 7.99 -0.23
CA ASP A 86 -13.86 7.10 0.87
C ASP A 86 -13.63 5.66 0.39
N ASN A 87 -14.52 5.15 -0.47
CA ASN A 87 -14.35 3.81 -1.03
C ASN A 87 -13.15 3.73 -1.99
N ALA A 88 -12.87 4.77 -2.76
CA ALA A 88 -11.71 4.83 -3.63
C ALA A 88 -10.40 4.77 -2.83
N VAL A 89 -10.31 5.52 -1.72
CA VAL A 89 -9.16 5.48 -0.80
C VAL A 89 -8.99 4.09 -0.19
N LYS A 90 -10.09 3.47 0.28
CA LYS A 90 -10.06 2.11 0.83
C LYS A 90 -9.62 1.07 -0.20
N ILE A 91 -10.14 1.13 -1.42
CA ILE A 91 -9.73 0.22 -2.52
C ILE A 91 -8.24 0.40 -2.83
N ALA A 92 -7.74 1.65 -2.89
CA ALA A 92 -6.33 1.91 -3.12
C ALA A 92 -5.43 1.33 -2.01
N ALA A 93 -5.83 1.51 -0.74
CA ALA A 93 -5.13 0.91 0.39
C ALA A 93 -5.11 -0.63 0.32
N LEU A 94 -6.24 -1.26 -0.01
CA LEU A 94 -6.34 -2.72 -0.14
C LEU A 94 -5.51 -3.25 -1.33
N LYS A 95 -5.47 -2.54 -2.46
CA LYS A 95 -4.62 -2.91 -3.61
C LYS A 95 -3.13 -2.81 -3.28
N ASN A 96 -2.74 -1.79 -2.51
CA ASN A 96 -1.37 -1.68 -2.00
C ASN A 96 -1.02 -2.85 -1.08
N ALA A 97 -1.91 -3.19 -0.13
CA ALA A 97 -1.74 -4.35 0.72
C ALA A 97 -1.63 -5.66 -0.09
N GLN A 98 -2.50 -5.86 -1.08
CA GLN A 98 -2.45 -7.04 -1.97
C GLN A 98 -1.13 -7.13 -2.75
N THR A 99 -0.60 -5.99 -3.22
CA THR A 99 0.69 -5.95 -3.93
C THR A 99 1.84 -6.34 -3.01
N GLN A 100 1.84 -5.84 -1.77
CA GLN A 100 2.83 -6.23 -0.75
C GLN A 100 2.76 -7.72 -0.44
N LEU A 101 1.56 -8.29 -0.32
CA LEU A 101 1.36 -9.72 -0.09
C LEU A 101 1.90 -10.58 -1.24
N ASN A 102 1.62 -10.20 -2.48
CA ASN A 102 2.18 -10.87 -3.65
C ASN A 102 3.71 -10.84 -3.65
N GLN A 103 4.30 -9.71 -3.24
CA GLN A 103 5.74 -9.56 -3.11
C GLN A 103 6.33 -10.47 -2.01
N ILE A 104 5.66 -10.58 -0.86
CA ILE A 104 6.05 -11.51 0.22
C ILE A 104 5.98 -12.96 -0.26
N ASN A 105 4.91 -13.34 -0.95
CA ASN A 105 4.73 -14.69 -1.49
C ASN A 105 5.82 -15.04 -2.50
N LYS A 106 6.13 -14.13 -3.44
CA LYS A 106 7.23 -14.31 -4.41
C LYS A 106 8.59 -14.46 -3.72
N THR A 107 8.86 -13.64 -2.71
CA THR A 107 10.11 -13.68 -1.94
C THR A 107 10.22 -14.99 -1.16
N SER A 108 9.13 -15.44 -0.57
CA SER A 108 9.05 -16.71 0.16
C SER A 108 9.27 -17.92 -0.74
N ALA A 109 8.64 -17.94 -1.92
CA ALA A 109 8.89 -18.97 -2.92
C ALA A 109 10.38 -19.01 -3.33
N LYS A 110 10.99 -17.83 -3.51
CA LYS A 110 12.44 -17.73 -3.79
C LYS A 110 13.29 -18.29 -2.66
N ILE A 111 12.93 -18.06 -1.39
CA ILE A 111 13.59 -18.66 -0.23
C ILE A 111 13.49 -20.20 -0.30
N LEU A 112 12.30 -20.75 -0.54
CA LEU A 112 12.10 -22.21 -0.65
C LEU A 112 12.92 -22.85 -1.78
N MET A 113 13.00 -22.18 -2.93
CA MET A 113 13.73 -22.71 -4.11
C MET A 113 15.25 -22.55 -4.00
N SER A 114 15.74 -21.65 -3.14
CA SER A 114 17.16 -21.34 -3.01
C SER A 114 17.84 -22.22 -1.97
N LYS A 115 19.06 -22.68 -2.29
CA LYS A 115 19.89 -23.44 -1.35
C LYS A 115 20.23 -22.62 -0.11
N GLU A 116 20.36 -23.30 1.02
CA GLU A 116 20.80 -22.68 2.27
C GLU A 116 22.23 -22.10 2.11
N GLY A 117 22.46 -20.90 2.67
CA GLY A 117 23.72 -20.17 2.53
C GLY A 117 23.97 -19.49 1.18
N ALA A 118 23.11 -19.69 0.17
CA ALA A 118 23.25 -18.99 -1.11
C ALA A 118 22.91 -17.50 -0.99
N TYR A 119 23.66 -16.64 -1.68
CA TYR A 119 23.41 -15.20 -1.74
C TYR A 119 21.94 -14.87 -2.09
N GLU A 120 21.34 -15.60 -3.03
CA GLU A 120 19.95 -15.41 -3.44
C GLU A 120 18.95 -15.66 -2.31
N ARG A 121 19.24 -16.60 -1.41
CA ARG A 121 18.42 -16.88 -0.22
C ARG A 121 18.59 -15.79 0.83
N LEU A 122 19.83 -15.39 1.11
CA LEU A 122 20.14 -14.30 2.05
C LEU A 122 19.52 -12.98 1.60
N SER A 123 19.59 -12.67 0.30
CA SER A 123 18.96 -11.48 -0.29
C SER A 123 17.45 -11.52 -0.20
N ALA A 124 16.82 -12.69 -0.42
CA ALA A 124 15.38 -12.84 -0.25
C ALA A 124 14.95 -12.70 1.23
N GLN A 125 15.69 -13.30 2.18
CA GLN A 125 15.44 -13.16 3.61
C GLN A 125 15.59 -11.71 4.08
N TYR A 126 16.66 -11.03 3.66
CA TYR A 126 16.85 -9.60 3.95
C TYR A 126 15.72 -8.74 3.38
N GLY A 127 15.29 -9.02 2.14
CA GLY A 127 14.15 -8.33 1.53
C GLY A 127 12.86 -8.48 2.33
N LEU A 128 12.61 -9.67 2.89
CA LEU A 128 11.45 -9.94 3.73
C LEU A 128 11.54 -9.22 5.09
N ASN A 129 12.71 -9.23 5.73
CA ASN A 129 12.91 -8.48 6.97
C ASN A 129 12.73 -6.97 6.76
N LYS A 130 13.21 -6.43 5.63
CA LYS A 130 13.02 -5.03 5.27
C LYS A 130 11.55 -4.66 5.11
N ILE A 131 10.73 -5.52 4.49
CA ILE A 131 9.28 -5.31 4.40
C ILE A 131 8.67 -5.21 5.80
N ARG A 132 9.05 -6.11 6.71
CA ARG A 132 8.53 -6.14 8.08
C ARG A 132 9.00 -4.94 8.92
N LEU A 133 10.28 -4.55 8.83
CA LEU A 133 10.81 -3.34 9.49
C LEU A 133 10.11 -2.07 8.99
N ASN A 134 9.81 -1.98 7.70
CA ASN A 134 9.08 -0.83 7.14
C ASN A 134 7.61 -0.78 7.57
N GLN A 135 7.02 -1.91 7.96
CA GLN A 135 5.66 -1.97 8.51
C GLN A 135 5.62 -1.61 10.00
N MET A 136 6.73 -1.74 10.73
CA MET A 136 6.84 -1.36 12.14
C MET A 136 7.06 0.14 12.31
N SER A 137 6.44 0.72 13.34
CA SER A 137 6.75 2.06 13.84
C SER A 137 8.18 2.15 14.42
N ALA A 138 8.68 3.37 14.62
CA ALA A 138 10.03 3.57 15.18
C ALA A 138 10.10 3.09 16.65
N GLU A 139 8.99 3.25 17.37
CA GLU A 139 8.80 2.80 18.74
C GLU A 139 8.75 1.26 18.79
N GLU A 140 8.03 0.60 17.89
CA GLU A 140 7.99 -0.87 17.84
C GLU A 140 9.36 -1.46 17.52
N ARG A 141 10.12 -0.84 16.61
CA ARG A 141 11.48 -1.28 16.27
C ARG A 141 12.44 -1.20 17.45
N SER A 142 12.39 -0.11 18.20
CA SER A 142 13.34 0.18 19.28
C SER A 142 12.93 -0.35 20.65
N ALA A 143 11.64 -0.48 20.93
CA ALA A 143 11.13 -0.86 22.24
C ALA A 143 10.83 -2.35 22.36
N THR A 144 10.50 -3.05 21.26
CA THR A 144 10.18 -4.48 21.31
C THR A 144 11.43 -5.35 21.11
N GLU A 145 11.50 -6.46 21.85
CA GLU A 145 12.58 -7.43 21.68
C GLU A 145 12.55 -8.08 20.28
N GLU A 146 11.36 -8.22 19.70
CA GLU A 146 11.17 -8.70 18.32
C GLU A 146 11.72 -7.70 17.30
N GLY A 147 11.46 -6.41 17.47
CA GLY A 147 11.98 -5.34 16.60
C GLY A 147 13.51 -5.27 16.63
N LYS A 148 14.11 -5.23 17.82
CA LYS A 148 15.58 -5.23 17.98
C LYS A 148 16.23 -6.47 17.40
N LYS A 149 15.63 -7.64 17.61
CA LYS A 149 16.11 -8.91 17.06
C LYS A 149 16.05 -8.89 15.54
N LEU A 150 14.94 -8.43 14.98
CA LEU A 150 14.75 -8.33 13.52
C LEU A 150 15.75 -7.35 12.89
N GLU A 151 16.03 -6.21 13.53
CA GLU A 151 17.06 -5.27 13.08
C GLU A 151 18.45 -5.90 13.08
N LYS A 152 18.81 -6.58 14.17
CA LYS A 152 20.09 -7.28 14.28
C LYS A 152 20.24 -8.37 13.23
N GLU A 153 19.23 -9.22 13.07
CA GLU A 153 19.22 -10.28 12.05
C GLU A 153 19.32 -9.70 10.63
N SER A 154 18.66 -8.58 10.37
CA SER A 154 18.75 -7.88 9.08
C SER A 154 20.14 -7.32 8.82
N PHE A 155 20.78 -6.77 9.85
CA PHE A 155 22.15 -6.28 9.76
C PHE A 155 23.15 -7.40 9.50
N ASP A 156 23.02 -8.53 10.22
CA ASP A 156 23.89 -9.70 10.04
C ASP A 156 23.75 -10.28 8.63
N LEU A 157 22.51 -10.39 8.11
CA LEU A 157 22.25 -10.79 6.72
C LEU A 157 22.90 -9.83 5.72
N TYR A 158 22.84 -8.52 5.97
CA TYR A 158 23.45 -7.50 5.13
C TYR A 158 24.98 -7.64 5.08
N GLN A 159 25.64 -7.87 6.22
CA GLN A 159 27.10 -8.07 6.27
C GLN A 159 27.52 -9.34 5.53
N GLU A 160 26.79 -10.44 5.69
CA GLU A 160 27.12 -11.69 5.01
C GLU A 160 26.91 -11.58 3.50
N MET A 161 25.83 -10.92 3.06
CA MET A 161 25.63 -10.61 1.64
C MET A 161 26.77 -9.76 1.07
N LYS A 162 27.21 -8.73 1.80
CA LYS A 162 28.31 -7.86 1.40
C LYS A 162 29.61 -8.65 1.23
N ARG A 163 29.95 -9.51 2.20
CA ARG A 163 31.10 -10.42 2.14
C ARG A 163 31.06 -11.31 0.90
N LEU A 164 29.91 -11.92 0.61
CA LEU A 164 29.71 -12.76 -0.58
C LEU A 164 29.80 -11.95 -1.89
N GLN A 165 29.34 -10.70 -1.89
CA GLN A 165 29.44 -9.81 -3.04
C GLN A 165 30.89 -9.43 -3.37
N GLU A 166 31.67 -9.12 -2.33
CA GLU A 166 33.10 -8.77 -2.43
C GLU A 166 33.92 -9.93 -3.02
N VAL A 167 33.60 -11.17 -2.66
CA VAL A 167 34.24 -12.37 -3.25
C VAL A 167 33.95 -12.51 -4.76
N THR A 168 32.81 -11.99 -5.23
CA THR A 168 32.43 -11.99 -6.67
C THR A 168 32.88 -10.75 -7.44
N GLY A 169 33.60 -9.82 -6.80
CA GLY A 169 34.05 -8.55 -7.39
C GLY A 169 32.93 -7.55 -7.65
N LYS A 170 31.73 -7.76 -7.08
CA LYS A 170 30.56 -6.88 -7.26
C LYS A 170 30.36 -6.04 -6.01
N HIS A 171 30.67 -4.75 -6.09
CA HIS A 171 30.70 -3.83 -4.93
C HIS A 171 29.42 -2.99 -4.74
N VAL A 172 28.27 -3.46 -5.22
CA VAL A 172 27.02 -2.68 -5.18
C VAL A 172 26.56 -2.38 -3.74
N LEU A 173 26.88 -3.24 -2.78
CA LEU A 173 26.57 -3.04 -1.36
C LEU A 173 27.64 -2.22 -0.60
N SER A 174 28.80 -1.96 -1.20
CA SER A 174 29.93 -1.24 -0.58
C SER A 174 30.07 0.22 -1.07
N VAL A 175 29.14 0.68 -1.92
CA VAL A 175 29.11 2.08 -2.41
C VAL A 175 28.81 3.02 -1.23
N GLY A 176 29.85 3.68 -0.71
CA GLY A 176 29.76 4.54 0.48
C GLY A 176 30.86 4.28 1.53
N ASP A 177 31.56 3.15 1.48
CA ASP A 177 32.72 2.86 2.35
C ASP A 177 34.01 3.59 1.93
N TYR A 178 33.89 4.76 1.30
CA TYR A 178 35.05 5.56 0.88
C TYR A 178 35.97 5.85 2.05
N ALA A 179 35.44 6.03 3.27
CA ALA A 179 36.25 6.27 4.46
C ALA A 179 37.09 5.06 4.92
N LYS A 180 36.75 3.83 4.50
CA LYS A 180 37.57 2.63 4.72
C LYS A 180 38.57 2.45 3.58
N ALA A 181 38.15 2.68 2.33
CA ALA A 181 39.03 2.62 1.17
C ALA A 181 40.13 3.69 1.22
N THR A 182 39.81 4.92 1.63
CA THR A 182 40.79 6.00 1.77
C THR A 182 41.72 5.80 2.96
N ARG A 183 41.24 5.20 4.06
CA ARG A 183 42.10 4.82 5.20
C ARG A 183 43.09 3.73 4.81
N GLY A 184 42.63 2.66 4.16
CA GLY A 184 43.51 1.60 3.64
C GLY A 184 44.56 2.14 2.65
N LEU A 185 44.15 3.03 1.74
CA LEU A 185 45.09 3.68 0.82
C LEU A 185 46.11 4.59 1.54
N LEU A 186 45.68 5.31 2.58
CA LEU A 186 46.58 6.16 3.38
C LEU A 186 47.57 5.35 4.23
N GLU A 187 47.17 4.18 4.70
CA GLU A 187 48.07 3.25 5.42
C GLU A 187 49.06 2.59 4.46
N GLU A 188 48.63 2.14 3.28
CA GLU A 188 49.54 1.62 2.24
C GLU A 188 50.53 2.68 1.75
N LEU A 189 50.11 3.95 1.63
CA LEU A 189 50.99 5.07 1.29
C LEU A 189 51.97 5.44 2.42
N ARG A 190 51.68 5.07 3.68
CA ARG A 190 52.60 5.27 4.82
C ARG A 190 53.59 4.13 5.01
N GLU A 191 53.27 2.93 4.51
CA GLU A 191 54.14 1.75 4.57
C GLU A 191 54.99 1.54 3.30
N GLN A 192 54.82 2.37 2.27
CA GLN A 192 55.77 2.43 1.16
C GLN A 192 57.03 3.23 1.59
N PRO A 193 58.25 2.67 1.44
CA PRO A 193 59.50 3.31 1.85
C PRO A 193 59.86 4.56 1.01
#